data_AF-A0A659UJX5-F1
#
_entry.id   AF-A0A659UJX5-F1
#
_cell.length_a   1.000
_cell.length_b   1.000
_cell.length_c   1.000
_cell.angle_alpha   90.00
_cell.angle_beta   90.00
_cell.angle_gamma   90.00
#
_symmetry.space_group_name_H-M   'P 1'
#
loop_
_entity.id
_entity.type
_entity.pdbx_description
1 polymer ?
#
loop_
_entity_poly.entity_id
_entity_poly.type
_entity_poly.pdbx_seq_one_letter_code
_entity_poly.pdbx_strand_id
1 'polypeptide(L)' 'IHVCPGALPARLELRVVMEELLKRTDKIALPLGRQPTIAIYPASGFSSLPMLIL' A
#
# COMPACT_ATOMS: atom_id res chain seq x y z
N ILE A 1 24.35 -4.09 -10.64
CA ILE A 1 23.98 -4.45 -12.03
C ILE A 1 22.55 -4.97 -12.18
N HIS A 2 21.89 -5.48 -11.13
CA HIS A 2 20.47 -5.85 -11.23
C HIS A 2 19.58 -4.64 -11.00
N VAL A 3 19.12 -4.05 -12.09
CA VAL A 3 18.01 -3.10 -12.06
C VAL A 3 16.71 -3.90 -12.11
N CYS A 4 15.73 -3.51 -11.32
CA CYS A 4 14.42 -4.15 -11.38
C CYS A 4 13.78 -3.85 -12.75
N PRO A 5 13.49 -4.87 -13.58
CA PRO A 5 12.84 -4.66 -14.88
C PRO A 5 11.43 -4.07 -14.70
N GLY A 6 10.80 -4.33 -13.55
CA GLY A 6 9.50 -3.79 -13.17
C GLY A 6 9.52 -2.38 -12.58
N ALA A 7 10.67 -1.70 -12.45
CA ALA A 7 10.75 -0.43 -11.74
C ALA A 7 9.90 0.69 -12.37
N LEU A 8 9.80 0.74 -13.70
CA LEU A 8 8.95 1.71 -14.40
C LEU A 8 7.46 1.38 -14.26
N PRO A 9 6.98 0.16 -14.59
CA PRO A 9 5.56 -0.16 -14.42
C PRO A 9 5.12 -0.10 -12.95
N ALA A 10 5.92 -0.57 -11.99
CA ALA A 10 5.56 -0.50 -10.57
C ALA A 10 5.37 0.94 -10.05
N ARG A 11 6.16 1.90 -10.56
CA ARG A 11 5.98 3.33 -10.21
C ARG A 11 4.68 3.88 -10.80
N LEU A 12 4.35 3.50 -12.04
CA LEU A 12 3.10 3.90 -12.66
C LEU A 12 1.89 3.33 -11.91
N GLU A 13 1.92 2.04 -11.59
CA GLU A 13 0.87 1.37 -10.83
C GLU A 13 0.66 2.03 -9.46
N LEU A 14 1.74 2.24 -8.71
CA LEU A 14 1.65 2.93 -7.41
C LEU A 14 1.07 4.34 -7.56
N ARG A 15 1.52 5.10 -8.56
CA ARG A 15 1.01 6.46 -8.78
C ARG A 15 -0.49 6.45 -9.05
N VAL A 16 -0.95 5.63 -10.00
CA VAL A 16 -2.37 5.58 -10.39
C VAL A 16 -3.24 5.10 -9.23
N VAL A 17 -2.80 4.08 -8.49
CA VAL A 17 -3.55 3.58 -7.32
C VAL A 17 -3.64 4.65 -6.24
N MET A 18 -2.54 5.34 -5.91
CA MET A 18 -2.56 6.36 -4.87
C MET A 18 -3.36 7.60 -5.29
N GLU A 19 -3.25 8.04 -6.55
CA GLU A 19 -4.03 9.15 -7.08
C GLU A 19 -5.53 8.86 -7.02
N GLU A 20 -5.96 7.72 -7.53
CA GLU A 20 -7.39 7.37 -7.55
C GLU A 20 -7.94 7.04 -6.16
N LEU A 21 -7.15 6.43 -5.29
CA LEU A 21 -7.55 6.19 -3.90
C LEU A 21 -7.78 7.53 -3.19
N LEU A 22 -6.77 8.40 -3.15
CA LEU A 22 -6.84 9.67 -2.42
C LEU A 22 -7.85 10.65 -3.03
N LYS A 23 -8.12 10.57 -4.33
CA LYS A 23 -9.19 11.36 -4.98
C LYS A 23 -10.59 10.95 -4.54
N ARG A 24 -10.79 9.71 -4.10
CA ARG A 24 -12.10 9.13 -3.75
C ARG A 24 -12.31 8.93 -2.26
N THR A 25 -11.27 9.10 -1.46
CA THR A 25 -11.32 8.92 0.00
C THR A 25 -10.77 10.14 0.72
N ASP A 26 -11.60 10.79 1.52
CA ASP A 26 -11.19 11.97 2.29
C ASP A 26 -10.54 11.58 3.64
N LYS A 27 -10.89 10.40 4.17
CA LYS A 27 -10.40 9.92 5.46
C LYS A 27 -10.10 8.42 5.41
N ILE A 28 -8.89 8.08 5.83
CA ILE A 28 -8.44 6.70 6.01
C ILE A 28 -7.97 6.56 7.46
N ALA A 29 -8.44 5.53 8.15
CA ALA A 29 -8.10 5.28 9.55
C ALA A 29 -7.80 3.79 9.79
N LEU A 30 -7.03 3.50 10.85
CA LEU A 30 -6.89 2.14 11.34
C LEU A 30 -8.09 1.81 12.25
N PRO A 31 -8.75 0.65 12.07
CA PRO A 31 -9.80 0.22 12.97
C PRO A 31 -9.24 -0.07 14.37
N LEU A 32 -9.98 0.37 15.39
CA LEU A 32 -9.60 0.16 16.78
C LEU A 32 -9.48 -1.35 17.09
N GLY A 33 -8.41 -1.73 17.79
CA GLY A 33 -8.18 -3.11 18.24
C GLY A 33 -7.69 -4.08 17.16
N ARG A 34 -7.47 -3.64 15.92
CA ARG A 34 -6.88 -4.47 14.86
C ARG A 34 -5.49 -3.96 14.48
N GLN A 35 -4.48 -4.75 14.84
CA GLN A 35 -3.10 -4.43 14.51
C GLN A 35 -2.74 -4.90 13.10
N PRO A 36 -1.93 -4.11 12.36
CA PRO A 36 -1.33 -4.60 11.12
C PRO A 36 -0.41 -5.79 11.39
N THR A 37 -0.32 -6.71 10.43
CA THR A 37 0.67 -7.79 10.45
C THR A 37 1.80 -7.42 9.50
N ILE A 38 3.03 -7.37 10.01
CA ILE A 38 4.22 -7.05 9.20
C ILE A 38 4.45 -8.15 8.16
N ALA A 39 4.94 -7.76 6.99
CA ALA A 39 5.33 -8.69 5.94
C ALA A 39 6.53 -9.53 6.39
N ILE A 40 6.58 -10.78 5.93
CA ILE A 40 7.72 -11.66 6.16
C ILE A 40 8.71 -11.46 4.99
N TYR A 41 10.01 -11.56 5.30
CA TYR A 41 11.09 -11.51 4.31
C TYR A 41 10.79 -12.44 3.10
N PRO A 42 11.11 -12.02 1.84
CA PRO A 42 11.89 -10.84 1.44
C PRO A 42 11.07 -9.55 1.23
N ALA A 43 9.77 -9.57 1.49
CA ALA A 43 8.94 -8.38 1.35
C ALA A 43 9.15 -7.43 2.53
N SER A 44 9.06 -6.12 2.25
CA SER A 44 8.87 -5.10 3.27
C SER A 44 7.40 -4.65 3.29
N GLY A 45 6.93 -4.10 4.40
CA GLY A 45 5.55 -3.61 4.55
C GLY A 45 4.68 -4.51 5.42
N PHE A 46 3.43 -4.75 4.98
CA PHE A 46 2.41 -5.46 5.75
C PHE A 46 1.86 -6.66 4.97
N SER A 47 1.75 -7.82 5.62
CA SER A 47 0.98 -8.97 5.12
C SER A 47 -0.54 -8.78 5.34
N SER A 48 -0.91 -7.94 6.30
CA SER A 48 -2.29 -7.46 6.48
C SER A 48 -2.28 -6.05 7.07
N LEU A 49 -2.99 -5.13 6.41
CA LEU A 49 -3.19 -3.75 6.88
C LEU A 49 -4.71 -3.46 6.93
N PRO A 50 -5.36 -3.63 8.09
CA PRO A 50 -6.78 -3.33 8.23
C PRO A 50 -7.01 -1.82 8.14
N MET A 51 -7.97 -1.38 7.34
CA MET A 51 -8.27 0.04 7.11
C MET A 51 -9.78 0.30 7.14
N LEU A 52 -10.15 1.51 7.53
CA LEU A 52 -11.49 2.07 7.41
C LEU A 52 -11.44 3.27 6.47
N ILE A 53 -12.41 3.36 5.57
CA ILE A 53 -12.68 4.54 4.75
C ILE A 53 -13.91 5.23 5.36
N LEU A 54 -13.78 6.50 5.73
CA LEU A 54 -14.78 7.26 6.48
C LEU A 54 -15.35 8.43 5.68
#